data_AF-A0A7S2AWL5-F1
#
_entry.id   AF-A0A7S2AWL5-F1
#
_cell.length_a   1.000
_cell.length_b   1.000
_cell.length_c   1.000
_cell.angle_alpha   90.00
_cell.angle_beta   90.00
_cell.angle_gamma   90.00
#
_symmetry.space_group_name_H-M   'P 1'
#
loop_
_entity.id
_entity.type
_entity.pdbx_description
1 polymer ?
#
loop_
_entity_poly.entity_id
_entity_poly.type
_entity_poly.pdbx_seq_one_letter_code
_entity_poly.pdbx_strand_id
1 'polypeptide(L)'
;MAALSSQAKAFFAQGGAAAPVSIDELVLEFQTDKPSIAAAMKTYLSFLMASDLTASDTDVVAGAGGSAAQARPATAVASATYMTMARKVLAAVNAATVPDTPPSGFEAHAPHEYEVAARLVKKVKEGSGKITSLFGRRYFTALQNWDFIEKLARAQLASTDPEVLDAFLRGWRSTLLAEGAEGADESMRRLVWSSDLKKTLAQRQEERKQEVAARNARTESSQNDLEDVKAMLATGDGGPDQTRTTGPTITELTGDESYDHALHAGDMHATVSTMDEIEPVPLRSAGARSASTSTSGGSARNGVGGSGGGGGGQKLGSGSGSGAVVPLGAVLQDAAADGEAPVVEHYRMIDGVKTRIG
;
A
#
# COMPACT_ATOMS: atom_id res chain seq x y z
N MET A 1 49.54 -10.08 18.39
CA MET A 1 48.24 -10.24 17.68
C MET A 1 47.15 -11.00 18.47
N ALA A 2 47.43 -11.63 19.62
CA ALA A 2 46.40 -12.33 20.42
C ALA A 2 45.52 -11.41 21.31
N ALA A 3 45.95 -10.16 21.57
CA ALA A 3 45.23 -9.25 22.47
C ALA A 3 44.03 -8.52 21.84
N LEU A 4 44.00 -8.36 20.51
CA LEU A 4 42.88 -7.71 19.79
C LEU A 4 41.67 -8.63 19.59
N SER A 5 41.86 -9.95 19.68
CA SER A 5 40.76 -10.93 19.59
C SER A 5 39.89 -10.98 20.85
N SER A 6 40.44 -10.61 22.01
CA SER A 6 39.70 -10.63 23.28
C SER A 6 38.74 -9.46 23.45
N GLN A 7 39.03 -8.30 22.85
CA GLN A 7 38.12 -7.13 22.88
C GLN A 7 36.94 -7.29 21.90
N ALA A 8 37.13 -7.93 20.75
CA ALA A 8 36.03 -8.23 19.83
C ALA A 8 35.05 -9.27 20.41
N LYS A 9 35.54 -10.24 21.20
CA LYS A 9 34.69 -11.21 21.90
C LYS A 9 33.91 -10.61 23.08
N ALA A 10 34.46 -9.59 23.75
CA ALA A 10 33.76 -8.88 24.81
C ALA A 10 32.68 -7.93 24.28
N PHE A 11 32.83 -7.39 23.07
CA PHE A 11 31.81 -6.54 22.45
C PHE A 11 30.56 -7.33 22.03
N PHE A 12 30.72 -8.57 21.57
CA PHE A 12 29.58 -9.48 21.29
C PHE A 12 28.92 -10.04 22.55
N ALA A 13 29.62 -10.12 23.68
CA ALA A 13 29.04 -10.53 24.96
C ALA A 13 28.26 -9.40 25.68
N GLN A 14 28.41 -8.16 25.23
CA GLN A 14 27.60 -7.00 25.63
C GLN A 14 26.45 -6.70 24.68
N GLY A 15 26.06 -7.66 23.82
CA GLY A 15 24.71 -7.71 23.28
C GLY A 15 23.77 -7.97 24.45
N GLY A 16 23.40 -6.89 25.17
CA GLY A 16 22.46 -6.95 26.27
C GLY A 16 21.22 -7.67 25.79
N ALA A 17 21.09 -8.94 26.18
CA ALA A 17 19.90 -9.71 25.94
C ALA A 17 18.78 -8.90 26.59
N ALA A 18 18.02 -8.19 25.76
CA ALA A 18 16.85 -7.46 26.21
C ALA A 18 16.06 -8.45 27.06
N ALA A 19 15.73 -8.04 28.29
CA ALA A 19 14.97 -8.89 29.20
C ALA A 19 13.77 -9.44 28.42
N PRO A 20 13.43 -10.74 28.58
CA PRO A 20 12.34 -11.34 27.83
C PRO A 20 11.09 -10.48 28.01
N VAL A 21 10.55 -9.98 26.89
CA VAL A 21 9.33 -9.16 26.87
C VAL A 21 8.23 -9.95 27.59
N SER A 22 7.58 -9.33 28.56
CA SER A 22 6.55 -10.02 29.33
C SER A 22 5.35 -10.37 28.43
N ILE A 23 4.67 -11.47 28.73
CA ILE A 23 3.47 -11.89 27.97
C ILE A 23 2.41 -10.79 28.01
N ASP A 24 2.24 -10.10 29.14
CA ASP A 24 1.26 -9.03 29.30
C ASP A 24 1.59 -7.80 28.43
N GLU A 25 2.88 -7.49 28.29
CA GLU A 25 3.34 -6.44 27.39
C GLU A 25 3.06 -6.79 25.93
N LEU A 26 3.38 -8.03 25.50
CA LEU A 26 3.03 -8.49 24.16
C LEU A 26 1.51 -8.44 23.90
N VAL A 27 0.70 -8.86 24.87
CA VAL A 27 -0.76 -8.78 24.76
C VAL A 27 -1.22 -7.33 24.58
N LEU A 28 -0.67 -6.39 25.36
CA LEU A 28 -0.98 -4.98 25.24
C LEU A 28 -0.56 -4.42 23.88
N GLU A 29 0.61 -4.81 23.38
CA GLU A 29 1.09 -4.42 22.04
C GLU A 29 0.14 -4.89 20.93
N PHE A 30 -0.33 -6.15 20.98
CA PHE A 30 -1.31 -6.63 20.00
C PHE A 30 -2.65 -5.89 20.06
N GLN A 31 -3.10 -5.49 21.26
CA GLN A 31 -4.36 -4.77 21.44
C GLN A 31 -4.27 -3.31 20.98
N THR A 32 -3.12 -2.68 21.21
CA THR A 32 -2.82 -1.29 20.85
C THR A 32 -2.29 -1.16 19.42
N ASP A 33 -1.99 -2.27 18.73
CA ASP A 33 -1.64 -2.28 17.32
C ASP A 33 -2.77 -1.69 16.47
N LYS A 34 -2.48 -0.58 15.81
CA LYS A 34 -3.39 0.20 14.97
C LYS A 34 -2.64 0.73 13.75
N PRO A 35 -3.31 0.83 12.59
CA PRO A 35 -4.73 0.57 12.35
C PRO A 35 -5.08 -0.93 12.35
N SER A 36 -6.35 -1.26 12.57
CA SER A 36 -6.80 -2.65 12.43
C SER A 36 -6.74 -3.11 10.98
N ILE A 37 -6.66 -4.43 10.72
CA ILE A 37 -6.61 -5.00 9.37
C ILE A 37 -7.76 -4.47 8.49
N ALA A 38 -8.97 -4.39 9.04
CA ALA A 38 -10.13 -3.86 8.32
C ALA A 38 -10.01 -2.35 8.00
N ALA A 39 -9.39 -1.57 8.87
CA ALA A 39 -9.14 -0.14 8.62
C ALA A 39 -8.03 0.05 7.57
N ALA A 40 -6.92 -0.70 7.71
CA ALA A 40 -5.83 -0.72 6.73
C ALA A 40 -6.33 -1.10 5.32
N MET A 41 -7.18 -2.14 5.22
CA MET A 41 -7.78 -2.55 3.95
C MET A 41 -8.61 -1.43 3.29
N LYS A 42 -9.32 -0.61 4.08
CA LYS A 42 -10.05 0.55 3.52
C LYS A 42 -9.11 1.63 2.99
N THR A 43 -8.02 1.90 3.69
CA THR A 43 -6.98 2.84 3.23
C THR A 43 -6.35 2.34 1.93
N TYR A 44 -6.04 1.05 1.85
CA TYR A 44 -5.51 0.42 0.64
C TYR A 44 -6.48 0.51 -0.55
N LEU A 45 -7.77 0.21 -0.34
CA LEU A 45 -8.78 0.38 -1.37
C LEU A 45 -8.92 1.83 -1.84
N SER A 46 -8.89 2.79 -0.91
CA SER A 46 -8.94 4.21 -1.24
C SER A 46 -7.74 4.63 -2.09
N PHE A 47 -6.55 4.08 -1.79
CA PHE A 47 -5.36 4.29 -2.60
C PHE A 47 -5.50 3.71 -4.01
N LEU A 48 -5.98 2.47 -4.15
CA LEU A 48 -6.17 1.83 -5.46
C LEU A 48 -7.16 2.63 -6.31
N MET A 49 -8.31 2.98 -5.74
CA MET A 49 -9.33 3.77 -6.42
C MET A 49 -8.83 5.16 -6.82
N ALA A 50 -8.01 5.81 -5.98
CA ALA A 50 -7.39 7.08 -6.34
C ALA A 50 -6.33 6.94 -7.45
N SER A 51 -5.58 5.83 -7.44
CA SER A 51 -4.57 5.56 -8.47
C SER A 51 -5.19 5.37 -9.85
N ASP A 52 -6.32 4.67 -9.94
CA ASP A 52 -7.04 4.45 -11.20
C ASP A 52 -7.58 5.76 -11.80
N LEU A 53 -8.00 6.71 -10.96
CA LEU A 53 -8.43 8.04 -11.40
C LEU A 53 -7.28 8.87 -11.96
N THR A 54 -6.05 8.69 -11.45
CA THR A 54 -4.88 9.44 -11.94
C THR A 54 -4.25 8.80 -13.18
N ALA A 55 -4.37 7.48 -13.35
CA ALA A 55 -3.77 6.76 -14.48
C ALA A 55 -4.41 7.15 -15.82
N SER A 56 -5.70 7.49 -15.80
CA SER A 56 -6.46 7.88 -17.00
C SER A 56 -6.08 9.27 -17.56
N ASP A 57 -5.41 10.12 -16.77
CA ASP A 57 -4.97 11.46 -17.20
C ASP A 57 -3.54 11.47 -17.79
N THR A 58 -2.68 10.51 -17.42
CA THR A 58 -1.25 10.51 -17.80
C THR A 58 -0.92 9.78 -19.10
N ASP A 59 -1.78 8.87 -19.56
CA ASP A 59 -1.56 8.10 -20.80
C ASP A 59 -1.67 8.95 -22.08
N VAL A 60 -2.01 10.24 -21.97
CA VAL A 60 -2.06 11.16 -23.11
C VAL A 60 -0.75 11.96 -23.30
N VAL A 61 0.19 11.97 -22.34
CA VAL A 61 1.31 12.95 -22.37
C VAL A 61 2.72 12.38 -22.17
N ALA A 62 2.94 11.18 -21.62
CA ALA A 62 4.28 10.79 -21.16
C ALA A 62 4.95 9.65 -21.96
N GLY A 63 5.32 9.94 -23.21
CA GLY A 63 6.35 9.19 -23.94
C GLY A 63 7.74 9.78 -23.70
N ALA A 64 8.35 9.58 -22.53
CA ALA A 64 9.82 9.69 -22.32
C ALA A 64 10.22 9.36 -20.87
N GLY A 65 10.87 8.21 -20.70
CA GLY A 65 11.97 7.98 -19.76
C GLY A 65 11.73 8.18 -18.26
N GLY A 66 11.62 7.06 -17.52
CA GLY A 66 12.13 7.03 -16.14
C GLY A 66 11.34 6.15 -15.17
N SER A 67 12.05 5.14 -14.66
CA SER A 67 11.72 4.27 -13.54
C SER A 67 10.82 3.06 -13.84
N ALA A 68 11.27 1.89 -13.38
CA ALA A 68 10.61 0.60 -13.45
C ALA A 68 9.32 0.57 -12.61
N ALA A 69 8.34 1.37 -13.03
CA ALA A 69 6.98 1.30 -12.56
C ALA A 69 6.42 -0.05 -13.01
N GLN A 70 6.37 -0.96 -12.03
CA GLN A 70 5.62 -2.20 -12.01
C GLN A 70 4.47 -2.16 -13.02
N ALA A 71 4.57 -2.99 -14.07
CA ALA A 71 3.59 -3.08 -15.15
C ALA A 71 2.19 -3.23 -14.54
N ARG A 72 1.46 -2.12 -14.46
CA ARG A 72 0.08 -2.09 -14.00
C ARG A 72 -0.79 -2.53 -15.17
N PRO A 73 -1.79 -3.40 -14.95
CA PRO A 73 -2.75 -3.73 -15.99
C PRO A 73 -3.43 -2.44 -16.46
N ALA A 74 -3.40 -2.18 -17.78
CA ALA A 74 -3.87 -0.94 -18.42
C ALA A 74 -5.40 -0.76 -18.39
N THR A 75 -6.13 -1.61 -17.66
CA THR A 75 -7.58 -1.60 -17.60
C THR A 75 -8.05 -1.07 -16.25
N ALA A 76 -8.78 0.06 -16.28
CA ALA A 76 -9.44 0.60 -15.11
C ALA A 76 -10.32 -0.48 -14.47
N VAL A 77 -9.99 -0.87 -13.24
CA VAL A 77 -10.72 -1.92 -12.54
C VAL A 77 -11.94 -1.29 -11.90
N ALA A 78 -13.12 -1.86 -12.15
CA ALA A 78 -14.34 -1.36 -11.52
C ALA A 78 -14.20 -1.41 -9.98
N SER A 79 -14.53 -0.31 -9.30
CA SER A 79 -14.46 -0.20 -7.83
C SER A 79 -15.17 -1.35 -7.10
N ALA A 80 -16.26 -1.85 -7.67
CA ALA A 80 -17.01 -3.01 -7.17
C ALA A 80 -16.18 -4.30 -7.12
N THR A 81 -15.25 -4.48 -8.06
CA THR A 81 -14.33 -5.62 -8.13
C THR A 81 -13.35 -5.59 -6.96
N TYR A 82 -12.68 -4.45 -6.71
CA TYR A 82 -11.78 -4.30 -5.55
C TYR A 82 -12.50 -4.49 -4.22
N MET A 83 -13.70 -3.93 -4.06
CA MET A 83 -14.52 -4.12 -2.86
C MET A 83 -14.89 -5.59 -2.64
N THR A 84 -15.07 -6.36 -3.72
CA THR A 84 -15.34 -7.80 -3.63
C THR A 84 -14.08 -8.57 -3.23
N MET A 85 -12.94 -8.30 -3.85
CA MET A 85 -11.66 -8.92 -3.48
C MET A 85 -11.32 -8.67 -2.01
N ALA A 86 -11.39 -7.40 -1.55
CA ALA A 86 -11.11 -7.04 -0.17
C ALA A 86 -12.03 -7.77 0.83
N ARG A 87 -13.34 -7.87 0.53
CA ARG A 87 -14.27 -8.62 1.38
C ARG A 87 -13.89 -10.09 1.50
N LYS A 88 -13.45 -10.72 0.41
CA LYS A 88 -13.00 -12.13 0.43
C LYS A 88 -11.68 -12.30 1.18
N VAL A 89 -10.73 -11.38 1.04
CA VAL A 89 -9.49 -11.39 1.84
C VAL A 89 -9.82 -11.25 3.33
N LEU A 90 -10.66 -10.29 3.72
CA LEU A 90 -11.07 -10.11 5.12
C LEU A 90 -11.85 -11.33 5.65
N ALA A 91 -12.67 -11.97 4.82
CA ALA A 91 -13.34 -13.21 5.18
C ALA A 91 -12.34 -14.36 5.37
N ALA A 92 -11.33 -14.49 4.50
CA ALA A 92 -10.27 -15.47 4.61
C ALA A 92 -9.44 -15.28 5.89
N VAL A 93 -9.09 -14.04 6.26
CA VAL A 93 -8.41 -13.73 7.54
C VAL A 93 -9.23 -14.22 8.73
N ASN A 94 -10.53 -13.94 8.76
CA ASN A 94 -11.40 -14.36 9.87
C ASN A 94 -11.63 -15.89 9.89
N ALA A 95 -11.65 -16.53 8.72
CA ALA A 95 -11.76 -17.98 8.60
C ALA A 95 -10.46 -18.71 8.95
N ALA A 96 -9.31 -18.04 8.88
CA ALA A 96 -8.01 -18.67 9.00
C ALA A 96 -7.84 -19.39 10.35
N THR A 97 -7.53 -20.68 10.32
CA THR A 97 -7.22 -21.48 11.51
C THR A 97 -5.75 -21.28 11.86
N VAL A 98 -5.48 -20.96 13.12
CA VAL A 98 -4.12 -20.80 13.64
C VAL A 98 -3.79 -22.08 14.41
N PRO A 99 -2.73 -22.82 14.02
CA PRO A 99 -2.26 -23.95 14.80
C PRO A 99 -1.83 -23.54 16.22
N ASP A 100 -1.90 -24.45 17.18
CA ASP A 100 -1.43 -24.16 18.56
C ASP A 100 0.10 -24.07 18.64
N THR A 101 0.80 -24.69 17.69
CA THR A 101 2.27 -24.71 17.61
C THR A 101 2.75 -24.09 16.29
N PRO A 102 3.86 -23.33 16.29
CA PRO A 102 4.43 -22.79 15.08
C PRO A 102 4.67 -23.89 14.02
N PRO A 103 4.30 -23.66 12.75
CA PRO A 103 4.57 -24.62 11.68
C PRO A 103 6.08 -24.80 11.46
N SER A 104 6.47 -25.97 10.94
CA SER A 104 7.87 -26.24 10.59
C SER A 104 8.38 -25.23 9.55
N GLY A 105 9.51 -24.56 9.83
CA GLY A 105 10.04 -23.50 8.99
C GLY A 105 9.61 -22.08 9.39
N PHE A 106 8.85 -21.94 10.49
CA PHE A 106 8.63 -20.66 11.12
C PHE A 106 9.97 -20.06 11.56
N GLU A 107 10.28 -18.85 11.11
CA GLU A 107 11.50 -18.16 11.51
C GLU A 107 11.48 -17.96 13.03
N ALA A 108 12.47 -18.52 13.72
CA ALA A 108 12.56 -18.57 15.18
C ALA A 108 12.71 -17.20 15.87
N HIS A 109 12.55 -16.09 15.14
CA HIS A 109 12.81 -14.75 15.63
C HIS A 109 11.79 -14.27 16.66
N ALA A 110 10.61 -14.89 16.80
CA ALA A 110 9.66 -14.56 17.87
C ALA A 110 8.64 -15.67 18.21
N PRO A 111 9.06 -16.84 18.74
CA PRO A 111 8.12 -17.90 19.14
C PRO A 111 7.10 -17.41 20.18
N HIS A 112 7.49 -16.50 21.07
CA HIS A 112 6.59 -15.89 22.05
C HIS A 112 5.49 -15.04 21.40
N GLU A 113 5.80 -14.29 20.32
CA GLU A 113 4.77 -13.52 19.60
C GLU A 113 3.76 -14.45 18.94
N TYR A 114 4.22 -15.56 18.35
CA TYR A 114 3.32 -16.56 17.76
C TYR A 114 2.36 -17.12 18.82
N GLU A 115 2.89 -17.58 19.96
CA GLU A 115 2.09 -18.17 21.04
C GLU A 115 1.04 -17.18 21.58
N VAL A 116 1.46 -15.92 21.80
CA VAL A 116 0.54 -14.87 22.27
C VAL A 116 -0.52 -14.58 21.21
N ALA A 117 -0.13 -14.40 19.94
CA ALA A 117 -1.06 -14.16 18.85
C ALA A 117 -2.06 -15.32 18.68
N ALA A 118 -1.59 -16.57 18.70
CA ALA A 118 -2.43 -17.76 18.58
C ALA A 118 -3.45 -17.85 19.73
N ARG A 119 -3.02 -17.62 20.97
CA ARG A 119 -3.92 -17.58 22.14
C ARG A 119 -4.95 -16.46 22.05
N LEU A 120 -4.54 -15.26 21.63
CA LEU A 120 -5.46 -14.14 21.45
C LEU A 120 -6.48 -14.42 20.34
N VAL A 121 -6.04 -14.99 19.21
CA VAL A 121 -6.94 -15.38 18.11
C VAL A 121 -7.96 -16.41 18.58
N LYS A 122 -7.54 -17.42 19.34
CA LYS A 122 -8.45 -18.43 19.90
C LYS A 122 -9.51 -17.78 20.79
N LYS A 123 -9.11 -16.92 21.73
CA LYS A 123 -10.05 -16.17 22.59
C LYS A 123 -11.02 -15.31 21.79
N VAL A 124 -10.54 -14.61 20.75
CA VAL A 124 -11.39 -13.80 19.88
C VAL A 124 -12.43 -14.66 19.17
N LYS A 125 -12.05 -15.84 18.68
CA LYS A 125 -12.98 -16.75 18.01
C LYS A 125 -14.00 -17.37 18.97
N GLU A 126 -13.57 -17.77 20.17
CA GLU A 126 -14.47 -18.25 21.23
C GLU A 126 -15.52 -17.20 21.60
N GLY A 127 -15.12 -15.92 21.65
CA GLY A 127 -16.02 -14.79 21.86
C GLY A 127 -16.80 -14.32 20.62
N SER A 128 -16.78 -15.07 19.50
CA SER A 128 -17.41 -14.68 18.22
C SER A 128 -16.96 -13.31 17.66
N GLY A 129 -15.78 -12.85 18.06
CA GLY A 129 -15.17 -11.62 17.59
C GLY A 129 -14.55 -11.75 16.19
N LYS A 130 -14.28 -10.62 15.54
CA LYS A 130 -13.63 -10.58 14.23
C LYS A 130 -12.16 -10.21 14.39
N ILE A 131 -11.27 -11.11 13.97
CA ILE A 131 -9.81 -10.91 13.94
C ILE A 131 -9.49 -9.59 13.22
N THR A 132 -10.12 -9.36 12.06
CA THR A 132 -9.85 -8.18 11.24
C THR A 132 -10.21 -6.85 11.90
N SER A 133 -11.04 -6.86 12.95
CA SER A 133 -11.43 -5.65 13.67
C SER A 133 -10.53 -5.33 14.87
N LEU A 134 -9.88 -6.36 15.43
CA LEU A 134 -9.14 -6.23 16.68
C LEU A 134 -7.63 -6.07 16.46
N PHE A 135 -7.08 -6.85 15.53
CA PHE A 135 -5.64 -6.87 15.28
C PHE A 135 -5.23 -5.92 14.15
N GLY A 136 -3.99 -5.46 14.20
CA GLY A 136 -3.32 -4.70 13.15
C GLY A 136 -2.34 -5.53 12.33
N ARG A 137 -1.26 -4.90 11.88
CA ARG A 137 -0.27 -5.52 10.99
C ARG A 137 0.50 -6.65 11.68
N ARG A 138 0.76 -6.51 12.97
CA ARG A 138 1.58 -7.44 13.75
C ARG A 138 1.02 -8.86 13.75
N TYR A 139 -0.30 -9.01 13.54
CA TYR A 139 -0.94 -10.29 13.30
C TYR A 139 -0.26 -11.11 12.19
N PHE A 140 0.04 -10.48 11.05
CA PHE A 140 0.61 -11.17 9.91
C PHE A 140 2.09 -11.50 10.12
N THR A 141 2.83 -10.64 10.81
CA THR A 141 4.26 -10.88 11.10
C THR A 141 4.43 -11.96 12.15
N ALA A 142 3.58 -11.98 13.18
CA ALA A 142 3.65 -12.96 14.25
C ALA A 142 3.15 -14.35 13.85
N LEU A 143 2.15 -14.45 12.96
CA LEU A 143 1.60 -15.75 12.56
C LEU A 143 2.13 -16.26 11.22
N GLN A 144 2.75 -15.40 10.42
CA GLN A 144 3.29 -15.71 9.09
C GLN A 144 2.30 -16.50 8.20
N ASN A 145 1.01 -16.22 8.35
CA ASN A 145 -0.07 -17.01 7.75
C ASN A 145 -0.63 -16.42 6.44
N TRP A 146 0.07 -15.44 5.86
CA TRP A 146 -0.39 -14.76 4.65
C TRP A 146 -0.60 -15.73 3.49
N ASP A 147 0.32 -16.66 3.23
CA ASP A 147 0.20 -17.58 2.09
C ASP A 147 -1.04 -18.47 2.19
N PHE A 148 -1.43 -18.86 3.41
CA PHE A 148 -2.68 -19.60 3.65
C PHE A 148 -3.92 -18.74 3.38
N ILE A 149 -3.91 -17.50 3.87
CA ILE A 149 -5.00 -16.53 3.65
C ILE A 149 -5.14 -16.22 2.15
N GLU A 150 -4.02 -16.03 1.47
CA GLU A 150 -3.95 -15.79 0.02
C GLU A 150 -4.57 -16.95 -0.74
N LYS A 151 -4.18 -18.20 -0.41
CA LYS A 151 -4.75 -19.41 -1.02
C LYS A 151 -6.27 -19.50 -0.82
N LEU A 152 -6.76 -19.22 0.39
CA LEU A 152 -8.20 -19.19 0.68
C LEU A 152 -8.93 -18.09 -0.11
N ALA A 153 -8.37 -16.88 -0.16
CA ALA A 153 -8.95 -15.77 -0.91
C ALA A 153 -9.02 -16.08 -2.41
N ARG A 154 -7.96 -16.67 -2.99
CA ARG A 154 -7.92 -17.12 -4.40
C ARG A 154 -9.01 -18.14 -4.70
N ALA A 155 -9.19 -19.14 -3.84
CA ALA A 155 -10.25 -20.13 -4.01
C ALA A 155 -11.65 -19.49 -4.02
N GLN A 156 -11.87 -18.46 -3.19
CA GLN A 156 -13.14 -17.72 -3.13
C GLN A 156 -13.35 -16.72 -4.28
N LEU A 157 -12.29 -16.40 -5.03
CA LEU A 157 -12.26 -15.40 -6.10
C LEU A 157 -11.94 -16.04 -7.46
N ALA A 158 -12.08 -17.35 -7.61
CA ALA A 158 -11.70 -18.09 -8.82
C ALA A 158 -12.40 -17.62 -10.12
N SER A 159 -13.54 -16.93 -10.02
CA SER A 159 -14.27 -16.35 -11.15
C SER A 159 -13.79 -14.94 -11.53
N THR A 160 -12.87 -14.37 -10.77
CA THR A 160 -12.32 -13.03 -10.99
C THR A 160 -11.17 -13.13 -11.98
N ASP A 161 -10.95 -12.09 -12.76
CA ASP A 161 -9.78 -12.00 -13.63
C ASP A 161 -8.48 -12.30 -12.83
N PRO A 162 -7.68 -13.30 -13.24
CA PRO A 162 -6.51 -13.73 -12.50
C PRO A 162 -5.41 -12.68 -12.44
N GLU A 163 -5.23 -11.87 -13.49
CA GLU A 163 -4.20 -10.82 -13.52
C GLU A 163 -4.53 -9.70 -12.55
N VAL A 164 -5.80 -9.28 -12.54
CA VAL A 164 -6.28 -8.25 -11.61
C VAL A 164 -6.23 -8.74 -10.17
N LEU A 165 -6.63 -10.00 -9.93
CA LEU A 165 -6.56 -10.61 -8.61
C LEU A 165 -5.11 -10.72 -8.12
N ASP A 166 -4.18 -11.13 -8.98
CA ASP A 166 -2.75 -11.22 -8.68
C ASP A 166 -2.17 -9.86 -8.32
N ALA A 167 -2.48 -8.82 -9.11
CA ALA A 167 -2.04 -7.46 -8.84
C ALA A 167 -2.56 -6.97 -7.47
N PHE A 168 -3.84 -7.23 -7.15
CA PHE A 168 -4.43 -6.86 -5.87
C PHE A 168 -3.77 -7.59 -4.69
N LEU A 169 -3.64 -8.92 -4.77
CA LEU A 169 -3.08 -9.73 -3.68
C LEU A 169 -1.59 -9.42 -3.47
N ARG A 170 -0.82 -9.26 -4.55
CA ARG A 170 0.59 -8.87 -4.48
C ARG A 170 0.77 -7.47 -3.89
N GLY A 171 -0.05 -6.51 -4.33
CA GLY A 171 -0.03 -5.15 -3.81
C GLY A 171 -0.46 -5.06 -2.34
N TRP A 172 -1.38 -5.90 -1.88
CA TRP A 172 -1.69 -5.97 -0.45
C TRP A 172 -0.56 -6.65 0.34
N ARG A 173 -0.02 -7.78 -0.17
CA ARG A 173 1.11 -8.50 0.43
C ARG A 173 2.33 -7.60 0.65
N SER A 174 2.66 -6.73 -0.31
CA SER A 174 3.79 -5.81 -0.20
C SER A 174 3.67 -4.85 1.00
N THR A 175 2.45 -4.54 1.45
CA THR A 175 2.23 -3.72 2.66
C THR A 175 2.46 -4.49 3.96
N LEU A 176 2.54 -5.83 3.91
CA LEU A 176 2.76 -6.66 5.09
C LEU A 176 4.25 -6.87 5.37
N LEU A 177 5.06 -6.93 4.32
CA LEU A 177 6.50 -7.24 4.36
C LEU A 177 7.29 -6.28 5.25
N ALA A 178 8.34 -6.80 5.91
CA ALA A 178 9.25 -6.07 6.78
C ALA A 178 9.98 -4.92 6.04
N GLU A 179 10.54 -3.96 6.79
CA GLU A 179 11.24 -2.83 6.19
C GLU A 179 12.49 -3.31 5.47
N GLY A 180 12.70 -2.83 4.24
CA GLY A 180 13.82 -3.26 3.41
C GLY A 180 13.68 -4.67 2.81
N ALA A 181 12.56 -5.37 3.02
CA ALA A 181 12.32 -6.64 2.36
C ALA A 181 12.13 -6.44 0.84
N GLU A 182 12.62 -7.38 0.03
CA GLU A 182 12.47 -7.35 -1.42
C GLU A 182 10.97 -7.32 -1.79
N GLY A 183 10.58 -6.39 -2.66
CA GLY A 183 9.19 -6.20 -3.07
C GLY A 183 8.30 -5.46 -2.05
N ALA A 184 8.85 -4.95 -0.94
CA ALA A 184 8.13 -4.08 -0.02
C ALA A 184 7.93 -2.69 -0.66
N ASP A 185 6.68 -2.21 -0.67
CA ASP A 185 6.38 -0.82 -1.01
C ASP A 185 6.30 -0.01 0.29
N GLU A 186 7.44 0.56 0.68
CA GLU A 186 7.58 1.30 1.93
C GLU A 186 6.61 2.47 2.02
N SER A 187 6.41 3.16 0.89
CA SER A 187 5.48 4.26 0.80
C SER A 187 4.06 3.75 1.03
N MET A 188 3.58 2.78 0.24
CA MET A 188 2.23 2.24 0.42
C MET A 188 2.01 1.75 1.85
N ARG A 189 2.97 1.03 2.40
CA ARG A 189 2.92 0.46 3.73
C ARG A 189 2.74 1.53 4.82
N ARG A 190 3.57 2.58 4.81
CA ARG A 190 3.47 3.71 5.75
C ARG A 190 2.10 4.40 5.67
N LEU A 191 1.50 4.45 4.48
CA LEU A 191 0.16 5.03 4.29
C LEU A 191 -0.93 4.11 4.84
N VAL A 192 -0.94 2.85 4.40
CA VAL A 192 -1.97 1.85 4.71
C VAL A 192 -2.03 1.56 6.20
N TRP A 193 -0.87 1.48 6.85
CA TRP A 193 -0.72 1.15 8.26
C TRP A 193 -0.46 2.39 9.14
N SER A 194 -0.81 3.60 8.68
CA SER A 194 -0.73 4.79 9.53
C SER A 194 -1.81 4.79 10.60
N SER A 195 -1.42 5.05 11.85
CA SER A 195 -2.35 5.28 12.97
C SER A 195 -3.05 6.65 12.88
N ASP A 196 -2.41 7.63 12.23
CA ASP A 196 -2.96 8.96 11.95
C ASP A 196 -2.85 9.26 10.45
N LEU A 197 -3.82 8.72 9.69
CA LEU A 197 -3.87 8.89 8.24
C LEU A 197 -3.89 10.36 7.82
N LYS A 198 -4.53 11.25 8.59
CA LYS A 198 -4.62 12.68 8.25
C LYS A 198 -3.24 13.32 8.33
N LYS A 199 -2.51 13.07 9.42
CA LYS A 199 -1.14 13.55 9.59
C LYS A 199 -0.22 13.01 8.50
N THR A 200 -0.30 11.71 8.18
CA THR A 200 0.51 11.12 7.10
C THR A 200 0.20 11.71 5.73
N LEU A 201 -1.08 11.96 5.40
CA LEU A 201 -1.45 12.61 4.15
C LEU A 201 -0.96 14.05 4.08
N ALA A 202 -1.07 14.81 5.17
CA ALA A 202 -0.56 16.18 5.25
C ALA A 202 0.96 16.22 5.04
N GLN A 203 1.70 15.31 5.69
CA GLN A 203 3.15 15.18 5.50
C GLN A 203 3.51 14.90 4.04
N ARG A 204 2.82 13.96 3.37
CA ARG A 204 3.06 13.66 1.95
C ARG A 204 2.69 14.80 1.01
N GLN A 205 1.67 15.58 1.36
CA GLN A 205 1.33 16.78 0.59
C GLN A 205 2.44 17.82 0.71
N GLU A 206 3.00 17.98 1.90
CA GLU A 206 4.11 18.89 2.15
C GLU A 206 5.41 18.43 1.45
N GLU A 207 5.76 17.14 1.55
CA GLU A 207 6.90 16.56 0.84
C GLU A 207 6.78 16.77 -0.68
N ARG A 208 5.60 16.55 -1.26
CA ARG A 208 5.35 16.82 -2.69
C ARG A 208 5.45 18.30 -3.04
N LYS A 209 4.97 19.21 -2.18
CA LYS A 209 5.11 20.65 -2.40
C LYS A 209 6.58 21.06 -2.39
N GLN A 210 7.37 20.52 -1.47
CA GLN A 210 8.81 20.79 -1.38
C GLN A 210 9.55 20.22 -2.59
N GLU A 211 9.21 19.02 -3.05
CA GLU A 211 9.77 18.43 -4.26
C GLU A 211 9.45 19.27 -5.51
N VAL A 212 8.21 19.71 -5.66
CA VAL A 212 7.79 20.59 -6.77
C VAL A 212 8.50 21.94 -6.69
N ALA A 213 8.59 22.55 -5.51
CA ALA A 213 9.32 23.80 -5.33
C ALA A 213 10.81 23.64 -5.69
N ALA A 214 11.45 22.55 -5.26
CA ALA A 214 12.83 22.25 -5.60
C ALA A 214 13.02 21.99 -7.11
N ARG A 215 12.05 21.33 -7.76
CA ARG A 215 12.07 21.13 -9.22
C ARG A 215 11.93 22.46 -9.97
N ASN A 216 11.00 23.31 -9.55
CA ASN A 216 10.81 24.63 -10.15
C ASN A 216 12.06 25.49 -9.99
N ALA A 217 12.67 25.52 -8.80
CA ALA A 217 13.93 26.22 -8.58
C ALA A 217 15.07 25.72 -9.47
N ARG A 218 15.16 24.40 -9.72
CA ARG A 218 16.13 23.84 -10.67
C ARG A 218 15.83 24.30 -12.11
N THR A 219 14.57 24.30 -12.53
CA THR A 219 14.18 24.74 -13.88
C THR A 219 14.42 26.24 -14.08
N GLU A 220 14.09 27.07 -13.08
CA GLU A 220 14.38 28.51 -13.09
C GLU A 220 15.88 28.78 -13.14
N SER A 221 16.69 28.06 -12.35
CA SER A 221 18.15 28.15 -12.42
C SER A 221 18.67 27.77 -13.81
N SER A 222 18.20 26.66 -14.39
CA SER A 222 18.61 26.24 -15.73
C SER A 222 18.17 27.21 -16.82
N GLN A 223 17.03 27.90 -16.66
CA GLN A 223 16.60 28.95 -17.57
C GLN A 223 17.49 30.18 -17.47
N ASN A 224 17.83 30.61 -16.26
CA ASN A 224 18.75 31.73 -16.03
C ASN A 224 20.15 31.43 -16.61
N ASP A 225 20.69 30.24 -16.38
CA ASP A 225 21.98 29.81 -16.94
C ASP A 225 21.97 29.84 -18.48
N LEU A 226 20.84 29.47 -19.09
CA LEU A 226 20.67 29.45 -20.54
C LEU A 226 20.51 30.87 -21.12
N GLU A 227 19.85 31.78 -20.38
CA GLU A 227 19.79 33.20 -20.71
C GLU A 227 21.17 33.87 -20.60
N ASP A 228 21.95 33.56 -19.57
CA ASP A 228 23.32 34.06 -19.41
C ASP A 228 24.23 33.60 -20.55
N VAL A 229 24.14 32.33 -20.96
CA VAL A 229 24.87 31.80 -22.12
C VAL A 229 24.44 32.52 -23.41
N LYS A 230 23.13 32.73 -23.62
CA LYS A 230 22.62 33.49 -24.78
C LYS A 230 23.12 34.94 -24.77
N ALA A 231 23.15 35.59 -23.61
CA ALA A 231 23.65 36.94 -23.46
C ALA A 231 25.14 37.03 -23.80
N MET A 232 25.97 36.10 -23.29
CA MET A 232 27.39 36.01 -23.62
C MET A 232 27.62 35.84 -25.12
N LEU A 233 26.86 34.95 -25.77
CA LEU A 233 26.90 34.73 -27.22
C LEU A 233 26.47 35.98 -28.02
N ALA A 234 25.45 36.71 -27.55
CA ALA A 234 24.95 37.92 -28.21
C ALA A 234 25.92 39.12 -28.08
N THR A 235 26.63 39.23 -26.96
CA THR A 235 27.71 40.24 -26.79
C THR A 235 29.03 39.86 -27.44
N GLY A 236 29.13 38.68 -28.05
CA GLY A 236 30.31 38.18 -28.75
C GLY A 236 30.55 38.77 -30.14
N ASP A 237 29.81 39.80 -30.57
CA ASP A 237 30.02 40.46 -31.86
C ASP A 237 30.91 41.71 -31.71
N GLY A 238 32.22 41.47 -31.78
CA GLY A 238 33.28 42.46 -31.67
C GLY A 238 34.66 41.82 -31.74
N GLY A 239 34.94 41.12 -32.85
CA GLY A 239 36.19 40.38 -33.09
C GLY A 239 37.45 41.25 -33.21
N PRO A 240 38.61 40.59 -33.35
CA PRO A 240 39.43 40.90 -34.51
C PRO A 240 39.80 39.65 -35.30
N ASP A 241 39.65 39.79 -36.61
CA ASP A 241 40.63 39.41 -37.63
C ASP A 241 41.88 38.68 -37.10
N GLN A 242 41.87 37.35 -37.19
CA GLN A 242 43.12 36.57 -37.30
C GLN A 242 43.32 36.19 -38.76
N THR A 243 43.91 37.13 -39.49
CA THR A 243 44.84 36.78 -40.54
C THR A 243 45.85 35.77 -39.99
N ARG A 244 45.95 34.61 -40.65
CA ARG A 244 47.11 33.70 -40.66
C ARG A 244 47.87 33.57 -39.33
N THR A 245 47.65 32.48 -38.60
CA THR A 245 48.76 31.79 -37.93
C THR A 245 48.51 30.28 -37.94
N THR A 246 49.35 29.63 -38.75
CA THR A 246 49.97 28.31 -38.60
C THR A 246 49.30 27.34 -37.61
N GLY A 247 48.88 26.20 -38.16
CA GLY A 247 48.14 25.16 -37.45
C GLY A 247 48.85 24.57 -36.23
N PRO A 248 48.09 23.88 -35.36
CA PRO A 248 48.67 23.14 -34.26
C PRO A 248 49.49 21.98 -34.83
N THR A 249 50.79 21.99 -34.54
CA THR A 249 51.65 20.82 -34.65
C THR A 249 51.03 19.70 -33.82
N ILE A 250 50.42 18.74 -34.50
CA ILE A 250 50.11 17.42 -33.96
C ILE A 250 51.46 16.81 -33.59
N THR A 251 51.77 16.79 -32.30
CA THR A 251 52.89 16.00 -31.81
C THR A 251 52.38 14.57 -31.70
N GLU A 252 52.72 13.75 -32.68
CA GLU A 252 52.58 12.30 -32.62
C GLU A 252 53.39 11.80 -31.42
N LEU A 253 52.71 11.50 -30.32
CA LEU A 253 53.23 10.62 -29.29
C LEU A 253 53.02 9.19 -29.78
N THR A 254 54.06 8.63 -30.36
CA THR A 254 54.25 7.19 -30.52
C THR A 254 54.32 6.55 -29.13
N GLY A 255 53.16 6.10 -28.66
CA GLY A 255 53.00 5.23 -27.49
C GLY A 255 52.46 3.88 -27.96
N ASP A 256 53.38 2.96 -28.19
CA ASP A 256 53.19 1.56 -28.55
C ASP A 256 52.62 0.80 -27.34
N GLU A 257 51.31 0.57 -27.26
CA GLU A 257 50.75 -0.51 -26.43
C GLU A 257 49.52 -1.15 -27.10
N SER A 258 49.72 -2.41 -27.47
CA SER A 258 48.72 -3.37 -27.92
C SER A 258 47.60 -3.56 -26.90
N TYR A 259 46.36 -3.29 -27.29
CA TYR A 259 45.22 -4.02 -26.73
C TYR A 259 44.23 -4.35 -27.84
N ASP A 260 44.32 -5.61 -28.28
CA ASP A 260 43.21 -6.34 -28.88
C ASP A 260 41.98 -6.19 -27.98
N HIS A 261 40.90 -5.62 -28.48
CA HIS A 261 39.57 -6.22 -28.31
C HIS A 261 38.61 -5.72 -29.38
N ALA A 262 38.08 -6.71 -30.09
CA ALA A 262 37.23 -6.58 -31.25
C ALA A 262 35.79 -6.16 -30.91
N LEU A 263 35.22 -5.38 -31.84
CA LEU A 263 33.83 -5.46 -32.35
C LEU A 263 32.66 -5.17 -31.39
N HIS A 264 31.99 -4.02 -31.55
CA HIS A 264 30.75 -3.96 -32.34
C HIS A 264 30.29 -2.54 -32.64
N ALA A 265 29.92 -2.35 -33.90
CA ALA A 265 29.36 -1.14 -34.49
C ALA A 265 27.94 -0.84 -33.95
N GLY A 266 27.61 0.45 -33.90
CA GLY A 266 26.29 0.95 -33.51
C GLY A 266 26.19 2.45 -33.75
N ASP A 267 26.36 2.83 -35.00
CA ASP A 267 26.13 4.15 -35.56
C ASP A 267 24.71 4.65 -35.22
N MET A 268 24.59 5.77 -34.50
CA MET A 268 23.35 6.54 -34.40
C MET A 268 23.65 8.03 -34.43
N HIS A 269 23.50 8.59 -35.63
CA HIS A 269 23.37 10.02 -35.89
C HIS A 269 22.18 10.61 -35.11
N ALA A 270 22.47 11.46 -34.12
CA ALA A 270 21.47 12.35 -33.54
C ALA A 270 21.45 13.65 -34.37
N THR A 271 20.46 13.78 -35.25
CA THR A 271 20.13 15.06 -35.88
C THR A 271 19.40 15.94 -34.87
N VAL A 272 19.93 17.15 -34.67
CA VAL A 272 19.31 18.23 -33.92
C VAL A 272 18.05 18.65 -34.67
N SER A 273 16.88 18.28 -34.14
CA SER A 273 15.59 18.77 -34.63
C SER A 273 15.30 20.11 -33.98
N THR A 274 15.07 21.11 -34.83
CA THR A 274 14.74 22.49 -34.51
C THR A 274 13.46 22.59 -33.68
N MET A 275 13.52 23.36 -32.59
CA MET A 275 12.38 23.77 -31.77
C MET A 275 11.33 24.50 -32.63
N ASP A 276 10.12 23.95 -32.70
CA ASP A 276 8.94 24.70 -33.08
C ASP A 276 8.30 25.34 -31.82
N GLU A 277 7.89 26.59 -31.98
CA GLU A 277 7.20 27.43 -31.02
C GLU A 277 5.94 26.73 -30.46
N ILE A 278 5.87 26.61 -29.13
CA ILE A 278 4.61 26.33 -28.44
C ILE A 278 4.06 27.66 -27.94
N GLU A 279 3.04 28.17 -28.61
CA GLU A 279 2.28 29.33 -28.16
C GLU A 279 1.54 29.03 -26.83
N PRO A 280 1.45 29.99 -25.89
CA PRO A 280 0.71 29.81 -24.66
C PRO A 280 -0.81 29.82 -24.92
N VAL A 281 -1.47 28.69 -24.59
CA VAL A 281 -2.93 28.56 -24.61
C VAL A 281 -3.57 29.49 -23.56
N PRO A 282 -4.56 30.33 -23.91
CA PRO A 282 -5.21 31.21 -22.96
C PRO A 282 -6.13 30.45 -22.00
N LEU A 283 -5.95 30.70 -20.71
CA LEU A 283 -6.87 30.32 -19.62
C LEU A 283 -8.26 30.93 -19.90
N ARG A 284 -9.21 30.11 -20.36
CA ARG A 284 -10.62 30.51 -20.43
C ARG A 284 -11.26 30.42 -19.05
N SER A 285 -11.57 31.58 -18.53
CA SER A 285 -12.48 31.86 -17.41
C SER A 285 -13.80 31.08 -17.53
N ALA A 286 -14.15 30.33 -16.48
CA ALA A 286 -15.46 29.74 -16.32
C ALA A 286 -16.50 30.84 -16.06
N GLY A 287 -17.31 31.15 -17.07
CA GLY A 287 -18.43 32.08 -17.00
C GLY A 287 -19.72 31.42 -17.48
N ALA A 288 -20.64 31.23 -16.53
CA ALA A 288 -22.09 31.29 -16.62
C ALA A 288 -22.87 30.63 -17.78
N ARG A 289 -23.80 29.76 -17.35
CA ARG A 289 -25.22 29.63 -17.77
C ARG A 289 -25.53 29.46 -19.28
N SER A 290 -26.26 28.39 -19.60
CA SER A 290 -27.67 28.51 -20.03
C SER A 290 -28.36 27.17 -20.10
N ALA A 291 -29.59 27.18 -19.61
CA ALA A 291 -30.61 26.17 -19.83
C ALA A 291 -31.13 26.28 -21.27
N SER A 292 -31.50 25.14 -21.86
CA SER A 292 -32.55 25.08 -22.86
C SER A 292 -33.24 23.72 -22.84
N THR A 293 -34.52 23.83 -22.53
CA THR A 293 -35.64 22.92 -22.79
C THR A 293 -35.65 22.35 -24.21
N SER A 294 -35.97 21.05 -24.32
CA SER A 294 -36.73 20.53 -25.46
C SER A 294 -37.72 19.45 -24.99
N THR A 295 -38.99 19.87 -25.00
CA THR A 295 -40.21 19.08 -24.95
C THR A 295 -40.55 18.50 -26.33
N SER A 296 -40.96 17.24 -26.40
CA SER A 296 -42.07 16.70 -27.20
C SER A 296 -42.10 15.20 -26.91
N GLY A 297 -43.17 14.62 -26.33
CA GLY A 297 -44.51 14.47 -26.88
C GLY A 297 -44.67 12.98 -27.21
N GLY A 298 -45.70 12.23 -26.80
CA GLY A 298 -46.90 12.49 -26.04
C GLY A 298 -47.71 11.19 -25.98
N SER A 299 -48.86 11.24 -25.30
CA SER A 299 -50.02 10.33 -25.43
C SER A 299 -49.84 8.87 -24.97
N ALA A 300 -50.74 8.24 -24.23
CA ALA A 300 -52.07 8.63 -23.76
C ALA A 300 -52.57 7.61 -22.70
N ARG A 301 -53.42 8.10 -21.77
CA ARG A 301 -54.67 7.49 -21.22
C ARG A 301 -54.56 6.11 -20.52
N ASN A 302 -55.26 5.76 -19.45
CA ASN A 302 -56.34 6.25 -18.58
C ASN A 302 -56.12 5.45 -17.27
N GLY A 303 -56.43 5.87 -16.04
CA GLY A 303 -57.48 6.75 -15.57
C GLY A 303 -58.30 5.99 -14.52
N VAL A 304 -58.43 6.61 -13.34
CA VAL A 304 -59.50 6.43 -12.32
C VAL A 304 -59.41 5.17 -11.44
N GLY A 305 -59.47 5.21 -10.10
CA GLY A 305 -59.75 6.28 -9.14
C GLY A 305 -60.15 5.68 -7.77
N GLY A 306 -60.13 6.50 -6.71
CA GLY A 306 -60.63 6.18 -5.35
C GLY A 306 -59.50 6.19 -4.31
N SER A 307 -59.19 7.28 -3.60
CA SER A 307 -59.98 8.15 -2.70
C SER A 307 -60.25 7.54 -1.31
N GLY A 308 -59.90 8.31 -0.28
CA GLY A 308 -60.20 8.09 1.15
C GLY A 308 -58.93 7.78 1.95
N GLY A 309 -58.30 8.75 2.61
CA GLY A 309 -58.68 9.25 3.94
C GLY A 309 -57.84 8.50 4.98
N GLY A 310 -56.91 9.09 5.72
CA GLY A 310 -57.12 10.11 6.74
C GLY A 310 -56.59 9.55 8.08
N GLY A 311 -55.85 10.35 8.84
CA GLY A 311 -55.28 9.99 10.15
C GLY A 311 -53.83 9.48 10.00
N GLY A 312 -52.83 10.02 10.67
CA GLY A 312 -52.82 10.67 11.96
C GLY A 312 -51.84 9.89 12.83
N GLY A 313 -50.77 10.56 13.30
CA GLY A 313 -50.04 10.09 14.48
C GLY A 313 -48.57 9.70 14.28
N GLN A 314 -47.78 10.27 15.20
CA GLN A 314 -46.61 9.66 15.84
C GLN A 314 -45.23 9.90 15.19
N LYS A 315 -44.74 11.10 15.53
CA LYS A 315 -43.36 11.41 15.92
C LYS A 315 -42.91 10.48 17.07
N LEU A 316 -41.84 9.70 16.88
CA LEU A 316 -40.91 9.05 17.85
C LEU A 316 -40.14 8.01 16.98
N GLY A 317 -38.82 7.81 16.97
CA GLY A 317 -37.68 8.33 17.70
C GLY A 317 -36.44 7.75 17.00
N SER A 318 -35.36 8.52 17.01
CA SER A 318 -34.06 8.20 16.43
C SER A 318 -33.40 7.04 17.20
N GLY A 319 -33.40 5.84 16.62
CA GLY A 319 -32.64 4.70 17.11
C GLY A 319 -31.21 4.74 16.58
N SER A 320 -30.32 5.44 17.29
CA SER A 320 -28.87 5.34 17.10
C SER A 320 -28.40 4.01 17.69
N GLY A 321 -28.16 3.02 16.82
CA GLY A 321 -27.58 1.74 17.19
C GLY A 321 -26.08 1.88 17.45
N SER A 322 -25.71 2.44 18.60
CA SER A 322 -24.36 2.27 19.15
C SER A 322 -24.17 0.80 19.51
N GLY A 323 -23.46 0.06 18.65
CA GLY A 323 -22.91 -1.24 19.03
C GLY A 323 -21.96 -1.05 20.21
N ALA A 324 -22.38 -1.50 21.39
CA ALA A 324 -21.55 -1.52 22.57
C ALA A 324 -20.32 -2.40 22.31
N VAL A 325 -19.17 -1.75 22.13
CA VAL A 325 -17.88 -2.42 22.18
C VAL A 325 -17.65 -2.74 23.66
N VAL A 326 -17.86 -3.99 24.05
CA VAL A 326 -17.49 -4.45 25.39
C VAL A 326 -15.97 -4.32 25.50
N PRO A 327 -15.43 -3.54 26.45
CA PRO A 327 -14.00 -3.45 26.64
C PRO A 327 -13.49 -4.82 27.11
N LEU A 328 -12.57 -5.41 26.34
CA LEU A 328 -11.98 -6.74 26.60
C LEU A 328 -11.30 -6.83 27.98
N GLY A 329 -10.98 -5.68 28.61
CA GLY A 329 -10.48 -5.60 29.98
C GLY A 329 -11.45 -6.16 31.03
N ALA A 330 -12.76 -6.15 30.78
CA ALA A 330 -13.74 -6.74 31.69
C ALA A 330 -13.76 -8.28 31.65
N VAL A 331 -13.25 -8.91 30.58
CA VAL A 331 -13.24 -10.37 30.42
C VAL A 331 -12.05 -11.03 31.14
N LEU A 332 -11.04 -10.25 31.55
CA LEU A 332 -9.84 -10.75 32.23
C LEU A 332 -9.91 -10.67 33.76
N GLN A 333 -10.88 -9.96 34.36
CA GLN A 333 -10.98 -9.82 35.82
C GLN A 333 -11.87 -10.87 36.51
N ASP A 334 -12.73 -11.59 35.78
CA ASP A 334 -13.69 -12.53 36.40
C ASP A 334 -13.24 -14.00 36.43
N ALA A 335 -12.00 -14.32 36.03
CA ALA A 335 -11.50 -15.69 35.98
C ALA A 335 -10.73 -16.15 37.23
N ALA A 336 -10.87 -15.44 38.37
CA ALA A 336 -10.13 -15.72 39.60
C ALA A 336 -11.02 -16.01 40.83
N ALA A 337 -12.31 -16.28 40.66
CA ALA A 337 -13.18 -16.68 41.76
C ALA A 337 -14.02 -17.92 41.38
N ASP A 338 -13.71 -19.03 42.05
CA ASP A 338 -14.54 -20.21 42.29
C ASP A 338 -15.47 -20.68 41.15
N GLY A 339 -15.00 -21.64 40.36
CA GLY A 339 -15.86 -22.42 39.46
C GLY A 339 -15.25 -23.78 39.18
N GLU A 340 -15.96 -24.84 39.57
CA GLU A 340 -15.65 -26.24 39.26
C GLU A 340 -15.20 -26.42 37.80
N ALA A 341 -14.14 -27.21 37.61
CA ALA A 341 -13.69 -27.60 36.29
C ALA A 341 -14.84 -28.31 35.54
N PRO A 342 -15.19 -27.89 34.31
CA PRO A 342 -16.20 -28.57 33.53
C PRO A 342 -15.70 -29.98 33.18
N VAL A 343 -16.50 -30.99 33.54
CA VAL A 343 -16.27 -32.38 33.12
C VAL A 343 -16.43 -32.45 31.60
N VAL A 344 -15.31 -32.53 30.88
CA VAL A 344 -15.31 -32.71 29.43
C VAL A 344 -15.64 -34.17 29.11
N GLU A 345 -16.87 -34.42 28.68
CA GLU A 345 -17.28 -35.75 28.22
C GLU A 345 -16.79 -35.99 26.78
N HIS A 346 -15.86 -36.93 26.61
CA HIS A 346 -15.40 -37.35 25.29
C HIS A 346 -16.35 -38.38 24.67
N TYR A 347 -16.79 -38.12 23.44
CA TYR A 347 -17.59 -39.05 22.66
C TYR A 347 -16.84 -39.44 21.39
N ARG A 348 -16.89 -40.73 21.05
CA ARG A 348 -16.37 -41.25 19.78
C ARG A 348 -17.50 -41.95 19.04
N MET A 349 -17.52 -41.74 17.72
CA MET A 349 -18.40 -42.48 16.83
C MET A 349 -17.73 -43.81 16.48
N ILE A 350 -18.38 -44.92 16.81
CA ILE A 350 -17.99 -46.28 16.38
C ILE A 350 -19.22 -46.86 15.66
N ASP A 351 -19.05 -47.22 14.39
CA ASP A 351 -20.11 -47.79 13.53
C ASP A 351 -21.41 -46.97 13.49
N GLY A 352 -21.29 -45.64 13.48
CA GLY A 352 -22.43 -44.73 13.41
C GLY A 352 -23.17 -44.53 14.74
N VAL A 353 -22.73 -45.15 15.83
CA VAL A 353 -23.28 -44.97 17.17
C VAL A 353 -22.36 -44.07 17.99
N LYS A 354 -22.95 -43.05 18.65
CA LYS A 354 -22.24 -42.14 19.54
C LYS A 354 -22.00 -42.84 20.88
N THR A 355 -20.77 -43.26 21.14
CA THR A 355 -20.40 -43.96 22.37
C THR A 355 -19.56 -43.04 23.25
N ARG A 356 -19.94 -42.91 24.53
CA ARG A 356 -19.20 -42.15 25.53
C ARG A 356 -17.93 -42.92 25.88
N ILE A 357 -16.77 -42.27 25.79
CA ILE A 357 -15.51 -42.81 26.28
C ILE A 357 -15.24 -42.09 27.60
N GLY A 358 -15.21 -42.87 28.69
CA GLY A 358 -14.90 -42.38 30.03
C GLY A 358 -13.47 -41.94 30.17
#